data_AF-A0A959CUN6-F1
#
_entry.id   AF-A0A959CUN6-F1
#
_cell.length_a   1.000
_cell.length_b   1.000
_cell.length_c   1.000
_cell.angle_alpha   90.00
_cell.angle_beta   90.00
_cell.angle_gamma   90.00
#
_symmetry.space_group_name_H-M   'P 1'
#
loop_
_entity.id
_entity.type
_entity.pdbx_description
1 polymer ?
#
loop_
_entity_poly.entity_id
_entity_poly.type
_entity_poly.pdbx_seq_one_letter_code
_entity_poly.pdbx_strand_id
1 'polypeptide(L)'
;MKLTYSNQAVTMILALTLSFFTGCSGGSEKVAAKVAAETPAITPPAETVEPEAGPDTTTAPQPSAPEEETEAPAENPGENTETTPEPTPAAAGSGQLATRTVDEERLSVILDLIAQELEAQKLEYISSKGQDCSGIYHKIKDLVQRRMSVLGDKTKFHYPSYSEDRNSRQIADWYYRHNNLHIVQDANADRNLITPGTVVFFGRTDEKYSNITIELLTNPGKFVHDGTNGKIMHVATVTKVEKDDDGNVISYDMMHGRNSRNFASRTTANYDGPGSYAKQHARFPFGNWNQQLVALAHIETPK
;
A
#
# COMPACT_ATOMS: atom_id res chain seq x y z
N MET A 1 -26.49 -38.66 -25.29
CA MET A 1 -25.97 -37.55 -26.13
C MET A 1 -24.53 -37.29 -25.70
N LYS A 2 -23.56 -37.57 -26.58
CA LYS A 2 -22.12 -37.31 -26.35
C LYS A 2 -21.80 -35.93 -26.92
N LEU A 3 -21.28 -35.04 -26.08
CA LEU A 3 -20.73 -33.73 -26.49
C LEU A 3 -19.20 -33.83 -26.43
N THR A 4 -18.57 -33.79 -27.60
CA THR A 4 -17.14 -33.65 -27.80
C THR A 4 -16.79 -32.17 -27.92
N TYR A 5 -15.95 -31.66 -27.03
CA TYR A 5 -15.34 -30.35 -27.15
C TYR A 5 -14.00 -30.47 -27.87
N SER A 6 -13.82 -29.69 -28.93
CA SER A 6 -12.61 -29.57 -29.73
C SER A 6 -11.75 -28.44 -29.15
N ASN A 7 -10.53 -28.79 -28.72
CA ASN A 7 -9.48 -27.83 -28.38
C ASN A 7 -8.78 -27.38 -29.67
N GLN A 8 -8.87 -26.10 -30.02
CA GLN A 8 -7.95 -25.48 -30.96
C GLN A 8 -6.81 -24.81 -30.19
N ALA A 9 -5.60 -25.35 -30.37
CA ALA A 9 -4.36 -24.76 -29.92
C ALA A 9 -3.97 -23.63 -30.88
N VAL A 10 -3.81 -22.41 -30.36
CA VAL A 10 -3.23 -21.29 -31.09
C VAL A 10 -1.72 -21.36 -30.87
N THR A 11 -0.99 -21.81 -31.88
CA THR A 11 0.47 -21.76 -31.94
C THR A 11 0.89 -20.34 -32.35
N MET A 12 1.46 -19.58 -31.42
CA MET A 12 2.04 -18.27 -31.69
C MET A 12 3.52 -18.46 -32.04
N ILE A 13 3.88 -18.21 -33.31
CA ILE A 13 5.26 -18.26 -33.81
C ILE A 13 5.91 -16.91 -33.50
N LEU A 14 6.88 -16.89 -32.59
CA LEU A 14 7.73 -15.74 -32.30
C LEU A 14 8.97 -15.81 -33.20
N ALA A 15 9.05 -14.92 -34.19
CA ALA A 15 10.20 -14.81 -35.09
C ALA A 15 11.32 -13.99 -34.42
N LEU A 16 12.43 -14.66 -34.11
CA LEU A 16 13.68 -14.08 -33.63
C LEU A 16 14.45 -13.52 -34.84
N THR A 17 14.63 -12.20 -34.93
CA THR A 17 15.55 -11.59 -35.91
C THR A 17 16.86 -11.23 -35.23
N LEU A 18 17.86 -12.08 -35.47
CA LEU A 18 19.24 -11.90 -35.06
C LEU A 18 19.97 -11.12 -36.18
N SER A 19 20.36 -9.88 -35.91
CA SER A 19 21.18 -9.10 -36.85
C SER A 19 22.66 -9.23 -36.48
N PHE A 20 23.41 -9.87 -37.38
CA PHE A 20 24.86 -9.92 -37.39
C PHE A 20 25.44 -8.56 -37.80
N PHE A 21 26.34 -7.98 -37.01
CA PHE A 21 27.28 -6.96 -37.48
C PHE A 21 28.70 -7.51 -37.34
N THR A 22 29.30 -7.82 -38.48
CA THR A 22 30.73 -8.08 -38.66
C THR A 22 31.39 -6.87 -39.32
N GLY A 23 32.45 -6.39 -38.70
CA GLY A 23 33.67 -5.89 -39.36
C GLY A 23 33.70 -4.44 -39.86
N CYS A 24 34.61 -3.64 -39.31
CA CYS A 24 35.92 -3.38 -39.93
C CYS A 24 36.83 -2.54 -39.02
N SER A 25 38.10 -2.90 -39.01
CA SER A 25 39.22 -2.15 -38.44
C SER A 25 39.57 -0.93 -39.30
N GLY A 26 40.06 0.15 -38.69
CA GLY A 26 40.73 1.23 -39.42
C GLY A 26 41.11 2.38 -38.48
N GLY A 27 42.40 2.62 -38.34
CA GLY A 27 42.98 3.53 -37.34
C GLY A 27 43.02 5.01 -37.74
N SER A 28 43.46 5.78 -36.74
CA SER A 28 44.10 7.11 -36.76
C SER A 28 43.55 8.20 -37.69
N GLU A 29 43.05 9.29 -37.10
CA GLU A 29 43.70 10.61 -37.20
C GLU A 29 43.08 11.64 -36.25
N LYS A 30 43.95 12.46 -35.65
CA LYS A 30 43.62 13.63 -34.85
C LYS A 30 43.26 14.78 -35.79
N VAL A 31 42.08 15.40 -35.62
CA VAL A 31 41.87 16.80 -36.00
C VAL A 31 40.96 17.46 -34.96
N ALA A 32 41.51 18.48 -34.30
CA ALA A 32 40.76 19.42 -33.49
C ALA A 32 39.95 20.35 -34.41
N ALA A 33 38.64 20.45 -34.20
CA ALA A 33 37.83 21.52 -34.76
C ALA A 33 36.78 21.96 -33.74
N LYS A 34 37.05 23.15 -33.20
CA LYS A 34 36.18 24.01 -32.40
C LYS A 34 35.01 24.46 -33.27
N VAL A 35 33.79 24.04 -32.95
CA VAL A 35 32.57 24.67 -33.47
C VAL A 35 31.62 24.92 -32.30
N ALA A 36 31.53 26.19 -31.95
CA ALA A 36 30.46 26.73 -31.13
C ALA A 36 29.17 26.66 -31.95
N ALA A 37 28.12 26.08 -31.37
CA ALA A 37 26.77 26.17 -31.91
C ALA A 37 25.89 26.77 -30.81
N GLU A 38 25.27 27.87 -31.20
CA GLU A 38 24.53 28.82 -30.39
C GLU A 38 23.25 28.20 -29.83
N THR A 39 23.02 28.50 -28.55
CA THR A 39 21.77 28.28 -27.84
C THR A 39 20.73 29.30 -28.34
N PRO A 40 19.57 28.89 -28.88
CA PRO A 40 18.45 29.81 -29.01
C PRO A 40 17.80 30.02 -27.63
N ALA A 41 17.88 31.26 -27.16
CA ALA A 41 17.21 31.74 -25.97
C ALA A 41 15.69 31.59 -26.11
N ILE A 42 15.09 30.80 -25.21
CA ILE A 42 13.64 30.72 -25.06
C ILE A 42 13.22 31.88 -24.16
N THR A 43 12.52 32.84 -24.74
CA THR A 43 11.87 33.96 -24.06
C THR A 43 10.71 33.44 -23.20
N PRO A 44 10.62 33.78 -21.90
CA PRO A 44 9.45 33.47 -21.10
C PRO A 44 8.25 34.35 -21.51
N PRO A 45 7.02 33.81 -21.57
CA PRO A 45 5.82 34.60 -21.81
C PRO A 45 5.50 35.51 -20.62
N ALA A 46 4.92 36.65 -20.97
CA ALA A 46 4.63 37.79 -20.11
C ALA A 46 3.74 37.46 -18.90
N GLU A 47 4.12 38.09 -17.79
CA GLU A 47 3.43 38.15 -16.51
C GLU A 47 2.19 39.04 -16.65
N THR A 48 1.00 38.44 -16.56
CA THR A 48 -0.26 39.18 -16.48
C THR A 48 -0.52 39.53 -15.02
N VAL A 49 -0.30 40.80 -14.68
CA VAL A 49 -0.67 41.40 -13.40
C VAL A 49 -2.04 42.07 -13.55
N GLU A 50 -2.89 41.88 -12.53
CA GLU A 50 -3.94 42.78 -11.99
C GLU A 50 -5.31 42.10 -11.75
N PRO A 51 -6.14 42.58 -10.79
CA PRO A 51 -5.83 43.39 -9.61
C PRO A 51 -6.39 42.82 -8.28
N GLU A 52 -5.81 43.33 -7.20
CA GLU A 52 -6.33 43.23 -5.83
C GLU A 52 -7.74 43.82 -5.72
N ALA A 53 -8.65 43.09 -5.09
CA ALA A 53 -9.88 43.62 -4.52
C ALA A 53 -9.77 43.52 -2.99
N GLY A 54 -9.93 44.67 -2.35
CA GLY A 54 -9.69 44.91 -0.94
C GLY A 54 -10.67 44.25 0.04
N PRO A 55 -10.48 44.52 1.35
CA PRO A 55 -11.08 43.78 2.45
C PRO A 55 -12.49 44.27 2.78
N ASP A 56 -13.44 43.35 2.86
CA ASP A 56 -14.76 43.64 3.44
C ASP A 56 -14.87 43.07 4.85
N THR A 57 -14.78 43.98 5.81
CA THR A 57 -15.12 43.81 7.21
C THR A 57 -16.63 43.64 7.37
N THR A 58 -17.09 42.55 8.00
CA THR A 58 -18.37 42.58 8.73
C THR A 58 -18.29 41.70 9.98
N THR A 59 -18.44 42.37 11.11
CA THR A 59 -18.50 41.87 12.49
C THR A 59 -19.85 41.20 12.79
N ALA A 60 -19.81 40.26 13.75
CA ALA A 60 -20.86 39.39 14.26
C ALA A 60 -22.17 40.08 14.74
N PRO A 61 -23.22 39.31 15.10
CA PRO A 61 -23.29 38.82 16.48
C PRO A 61 -23.84 37.40 16.68
N GLN A 62 -23.28 36.73 17.69
CA GLN A 62 -23.83 35.60 18.43
C GLN A 62 -24.89 36.11 19.44
N PRO A 63 -26.03 35.43 19.59
CA PRO A 63 -26.48 34.94 20.91
C PRO A 63 -27.25 33.61 20.76
N SER A 64 -27.59 32.79 21.75
CA SER A 64 -27.31 32.59 23.17
C SER A 64 -27.98 31.22 23.46
N ALA A 65 -27.36 30.38 24.28
CA ALA A 65 -28.10 29.35 25.03
C ALA A 65 -28.89 30.04 26.17
N PRO A 66 -29.97 29.43 26.68
CA PRO A 66 -29.88 28.96 28.07
C PRO A 66 -30.69 27.69 28.42
N GLU A 67 -30.19 27.03 29.46
CA GLU A 67 -30.85 26.37 30.64
C GLU A 67 -31.89 25.26 30.40
N GLU A 68 -31.71 24.01 30.87
CA GLU A 68 -31.75 23.45 32.25
C GLU A 68 -33.16 23.21 32.82
N GLU A 69 -33.26 22.17 33.69
CA GLU A 69 -34.40 21.69 34.50
C GLU A 69 -35.40 20.67 33.87
N THR A 70 -35.95 19.61 34.52
CA THR A 70 -35.80 18.93 35.83
C THR A 70 -36.65 17.64 35.82
N GLU A 71 -36.17 16.60 36.53
CA GLU A 71 -36.81 15.41 37.16
C GLU A 71 -38.15 14.77 36.66
N ALA A 72 -38.16 13.43 36.54
CA ALA A 72 -38.71 12.52 37.58
C ALA A 72 -38.59 11.02 37.15
N PRO A 73 -38.43 10.07 38.10
CA PRO A 73 -38.24 8.65 37.81
C PRO A 73 -39.56 7.87 37.84
N ALA A 74 -39.73 6.91 36.92
CA ALA A 74 -40.80 5.92 36.94
C ALA A 74 -40.22 4.49 36.98
N GLU A 75 -40.84 3.69 37.83
CA GLU A 75 -40.54 2.31 38.22
C GLU A 75 -40.60 1.31 37.05
N ASN A 76 -39.72 0.29 37.05
CA ASN A 76 -40.17 -1.11 37.10
C ASN A 76 -39.01 -2.10 37.32
N PRO A 77 -39.27 -3.24 38.00
CA PRO A 77 -38.28 -4.26 38.32
C PRO A 77 -38.29 -5.41 37.31
N GLY A 78 -37.13 -6.02 37.10
CA GLY A 78 -37.01 -7.41 36.66
C GLY A 78 -36.94 -7.63 35.16
N GLU A 79 -35.73 -7.65 34.62
CA GLU A 79 -35.43 -8.41 33.41
C GLU A 79 -34.11 -9.16 33.60
N ASN A 80 -34.22 -10.49 33.64
CA ASN A 80 -33.10 -11.41 33.66
C ASN A 80 -32.22 -11.17 32.44
N THR A 81 -31.08 -10.53 32.64
CA THR A 81 -30.02 -10.49 31.65
C THR A 81 -29.30 -11.83 31.70
N GLU A 82 -29.74 -12.73 30.83
CA GLU A 82 -28.98 -13.91 30.43
C GLU A 82 -27.66 -13.41 29.85
N THR A 83 -26.60 -13.51 30.67
CA THR A 83 -25.26 -13.06 30.34
C THR A 83 -24.77 -13.86 29.15
N THR A 84 -24.90 -13.29 27.96
CA THR A 84 -24.21 -13.78 26.77
C THR A 84 -22.72 -13.77 27.09
N PRO A 85 -22.01 -14.92 27.01
CA PRO A 85 -20.60 -14.94 27.32
C PRO A 85 -19.87 -14.01 26.34
N GLU A 86 -19.17 -13.05 26.92
CA GLU A 86 -18.20 -12.20 26.22
C GLU A 86 -17.30 -13.11 25.36
N PRO A 87 -17.10 -12.80 24.06
CA PRO A 87 -16.20 -13.57 23.24
C PRO A 87 -14.81 -13.52 23.88
N THR A 88 -14.32 -14.69 24.28
CA THR A 88 -12.98 -14.88 24.83
C THR A 88 -11.97 -14.20 23.90
N PRO A 89 -11.09 -13.31 24.41
CA PRO A 89 -10.10 -12.68 23.57
C PRO A 89 -9.26 -13.76 22.91
N ALA A 90 -9.28 -13.77 21.57
CA ALA A 90 -8.44 -14.65 20.77
C ALA A 90 -7.00 -14.53 21.27
N ALA A 91 -6.35 -15.67 21.49
CA ALA A 91 -4.97 -15.74 21.97
C ALA A 91 -4.10 -14.75 21.19
N ALA A 92 -3.33 -13.91 21.91
CA ALA A 92 -2.43 -12.95 21.32
C ALA A 92 -1.53 -13.64 20.28
N GLY A 93 -1.63 -13.21 19.03
CA GLY A 93 -0.90 -13.84 17.94
C GLY A 93 0.61 -13.74 18.14
N SER A 94 1.36 -14.75 17.68
CA SER A 94 2.81 -14.83 17.91
C SER A 94 3.63 -13.79 17.14
N GLY A 95 3.00 -12.91 16.36
CA GLY A 95 3.68 -11.92 15.52
C GLY A 95 4.49 -12.55 14.38
N GLN A 96 4.06 -13.72 13.88
CA GLN A 96 4.70 -14.41 12.76
C GLN A 96 3.82 -14.37 11.50
N LEU A 97 4.44 -14.37 10.32
CA LEU A 97 3.73 -14.57 9.04
C LEU A 97 3.20 -16.00 8.95
N ALA A 98 1.99 -16.14 8.40
CA ALA A 98 1.46 -17.46 8.09
C ALA A 98 2.29 -18.11 6.98
N THR A 99 2.32 -19.44 6.93
CA THR A 99 2.94 -20.15 5.80
C THR A 99 2.14 -19.87 4.52
N ARG A 100 2.82 -19.43 3.45
CA ARG A 100 2.22 -19.27 2.12
C ARG A 100 1.73 -20.62 1.60
N THR A 101 0.52 -20.62 1.05
CA THR A 101 -0.10 -21.83 0.47
C THR A 101 -0.43 -21.67 -1.00
N VAL A 102 -0.24 -20.47 -1.56
CA VAL A 102 -0.45 -20.21 -2.98
C VAL A 102 0.85 -20.14 -3.76
N ASP A 103 0.72 -20.41 -5.04
CA ASP A 103 1.75 -20.21 -6.05
C ASP A 103 2.06 -18.70 -6.19
N GLU A 104 3.25 -18.30 -5.72
CA GLU A 104 3.71 -16.91 -5.73
C GLU A 104 3.92 -16.37 -7.15
N GLU A 105 4.35 -17.21 -8.10
CA GLU A 105 4.56 -16.80 -9.49
C GLU A 105 3.22 -16.44 -10.14
N ARG A 106 2.23 -17.31 -9.96
CA ARG A 106 0.87 -17.04 -10.42
C ARG A 106 0.26 -15.82 -9.74
N LEU A 107 0.45 -15.67 -8.43
CA LEU A 107 -0.05 -14.51 -7.69
C LEU A 107 0.58 -13.21 -8.21
N SER A 108 1.88 -13.20 -8.49
CA SER A 108 2.61 -12.06 -9.06
C SER A 108 2.00 -11.58 -10.38
N VAL A 109 1.75 -12.50 -11.32
CA VAL A 109 1.11 -12.18 -12.61
C VAL A 109 -0.28 -11.57 -12.41
N ILE A 110 -1.08 -12.13 -11.51
CA ILE A 110 -2.43 -11.62 -11.24
C ILE A 110 -2.36 -10.22 -10.61
N LEU A 111 -1.43 -9.98 -9.70
CA LEU A 111 -1.24 -8.68 -9.05
C LEU A 111 -0.77 -7.61 -10.03
N ASP A 112 0.13 -7.94 -10.97
CA ASP A 112 0.52 -7.02 -12.04
C ASP A 112 -0.67 -6.62 -12.91
N LEU A 113 -1.49 -7.58 -13.35
CA LEU A 113 -2.71 -7.30 -14.12
C LEU A 113 -3.74 -6.48 -13.33
N ILE A 114 -3.85 -6.69 -12.02
CA ILE A 114 -4.72 -5.89 -11.14
C ILE A 114 -4.19 -4.46 -11.03
N ALA A 115 -2.88 -4.30 -10.83
CA ALA A 115 -2.25 -3.00 -10.70
C ALA A 115 -2.44 -2.16 -11.97
N GLN A 116 -2.21 -2.75 -13.15
CA GLN A 116 -2.44 -2.09 -14.45
C GLN A 116 -3.90 -1.64 -14.62
N GLU A 117 -4.88 -2.48 -14.24
CA GLU A 117 -6.30 -2.12 -14.32
C GLU A 117 -6.64 -0.93 -13.39
N LEU A 118 -6.11 -0.94 -12.17
CA LEU A 118 -6.36 0.13 -11.20
C LEU A 118 -5.65 1.44 -11.58
N GLU A 119 -4.44 1.37 -12.15
CA GLU A 119 -3.70 2.51 -12.69
C GLU A 119 -4.45 3.16 -13.86
N ALA A 120 -4.99 2.34 -14.77
CA ALA A 120 -5.77 2.82 -15.92
C ALA A 120 -7.03 3.61 -15.51
N GLN A 121 -7.58 3.33 -14.34
CA GLN A 121 -8.75 4.04 -13.79
C GLN A 121 -8.42 5.44 -13.26
N LYS A 122 -7.14 5.79 -13.06
CA LYS A 122 -6.70 7.09 -12.52
C LYS A 122 -7.46 7.50 -11.25
N LEU A 123 -7.55 6.58 -10.29
CA LEU A 123 -8.32 6.78 -9.06
C LEU A 123 -7.68 7.86 -8.18
N GLU A 124 -8.41 8.94 -7.92
CA GLU A 124 -8.02 10.01 -6.98
C GLU A 124 -7.98 9.51 -5.53
N TYR A 125 -7.20 10.18 -4.68
CA TYR A 125 -7.17 9.83 -3.26
C TYR A 125 -8.41 10.36 -2.52
N ILE A 126 -9.49 9.58 -2.54
CA ILE A 126 -10.77 9.92 -1.91
C ILE A 126 -11.19 8.80 -0.96
N SER A 127 -11.05 9.03 0.35
CA SER A 127 -11.34 8.04 1.39
C SER A 127 -12.80 7.57 1.37
N SER A 128 -13.75 8.49 1.17
CA SER A 128 -15.19 8.18 1.08
C SER A 128 -15.58 7.30 -0.11
N LYS A 129 -14.71 7.19 -1.12
CA LYS A 129 -14.88 6.29 -2.28
C LYS A 129 -14.06 5.00 -2.16
N GLY A 130 -13.37 4.79 -1.04
CA GLY A 130 -12.45 3.68 -0.87
C GLY A 130 -11.24 3.75 -1.79
N GLN A 131 -10.73 4.95 -2.06
CA GLN A 131 -9.58 5.20 -2.95
C GLN A 131 -8.34 5.72 -2.20
N ASP A 132 -8.40 5.75 -0.86
CA ASP A 132 -7.23 5.95 -0.01
C ASP A 132 -6.36 4.68 0.06
N CYS A 133 -5.24 4.72 0.79
CA CYS A 133 -4.28 3.61 0.85
C CYS A 133 -4.92 2.27 1.24
N SER A 134 -5.73 2.26 2.30
CA SER A 134 -6.45 1.08 2.78
C SER A 134 -7.63 0.69 1.89
N GLY A 135 -8.30 1.64 1.24
CA GLY A 135 -9.35 1.36 0.27
C GLY A 135 -8.82 0.67 -0.98
N ILE A 136 -7.67 1.09 -1.50
CA ILE A 136 -7.00 0.42 -2.61
C ILE A 136 -6.55 -0.99 -2.22
N TYR A 137 -6.03 -1.19 -1.01
CA TYR A 137 -5.75 -2.54 -0.48
C TYR A 137 -6.99 -3.45 -0.55
N HIS A 138 -8.15 -2.98 -0.07
CA HIS A 138 -9.39 -3.76 -0.12
C HIS A 138 -9.81 -4.10 -1.56
N LYS A 139 -9.68 -3.16 -2.50
CA LYS A 139 -9.94 -3.43 -3.93
C LYS A 139 -9.02 -4.50 -4.49
N ILE A 140 -7.72 -4.46 -4.18
CA ILE A 140 -6.73 -5.46 -4.63
C ILE A 140 -7.10 -6.83 -4.06
N LYS A 141 -7.33 -6.92 -2.75
CA LYS A 141 -7.75 -8.13 -2.04
C LYS A 141 -8.98 -8.77 -2.70
N ASP A 142 -10.03 -7.98 -2.96
CA ASP A 142 -11.26 -8.48 -3.58
C ASP A 142 -11.03 -8.92 -5.05
N LEU A 143 -10.19 -8.20 -5.80
CA LEU A 143 -9.84 -8.57 -7.17
C LEU A 143 -9.02 -9.87 -7.21
N VAL A 144 -8.07 -10.06 -6.29
CA VAL A 144 -7.29 -11.29 -6.16
C VAL A 144 -8.22 -12.47 -5.87
N GLN A 145 -9.15 -12.34 -4.92
CA GLN A 145 -10.14 -13.39 -4.61
C GLN A 145 -11.01 -13.75 -5.83
N ARG A 146 -11.42 -12.75 -6.62
CA ARG A 146 -12.21 -12.98 -7.84
C ARG A 146 -11.42 -13.65 -8.96
N ARG A 147 -10.13 -13.32 -9.11
CA ARG A 147 -9.28 -13.80 -10.21
C ARG A 147 -8.56 -15.13 -9.89
N MET A 148 -8.39 -15.43 -8.60
CA MET A 148 -7.79 -16.67 -8.11
C MET A 148 -8.80 -17.42 -7.25
N SER A 149 -9.54 -18.35 -7.85
CA SER A 149 -10.62 -19.10 -7.18
C SER A 149 -10.18 -19.78 -5.89
N VAL A 150 -8.93 -20.25 -5.79
CA VAL A 150 -8.36 -20.82 -4.56
C VAL A 150 -8.38 -19.81 -3.41
N LEU A 151 -8.06 -18.55 -3.66
CA LEU A 151 -8.07 -17.47 -2.67
C LEU A 151 -9.49 -16.97 -2.37
N GLY A 152 -10.44 -17.19 -3.26
CA GLY A 152 -11.87 -16.94 -3.04
C GLY A 152 -12.59 -18.00 -2.19
N ASP A 153 -11.93 -19.13 -1.88
CA ASP A 153 -12.50 -20.20 -1.06
C ASP A 153 -12.58 -19.79 0.42
N LYS A 154 -13.77 -19.32 0.82
CA LYS A 154 -14.08 -18.90 2.20
C LYS A 154 -13.99 -20.03 3.22
N THR A 155 -13.87 -21.29 2.82
CA THR A 155 -13.64 -22.40 3.75
C THR A 155 -12.16 -22.54 4.12
N LYS A 156 -11.25 -22.02 3.28
CA LYS A 156 -9.80 -22.13 3.45
C LYS A 156 -9.14 -20.83 3.88
N PHE A 157 -9.68 -19.70 3.40
CA PHE A 157 -9.10 -18.39 3.66
C PHE A 157 -10.13 -17.46 4.30
N HIS A 158 -9.64 -16.55 5.13
CA HIS A 158 -10.37 -15.37 5.61
C HIS A 158 -9.54 -14.11 5.38
N TYR A 159 -10.21 -12.98 5.46
CA TYR A 159 -9.64 -11.69 5.07
C TYR A 159 -10.28 -10.56 5.88
N PRO A 160 -9.59 -9.43 6.08
CA PRO A 160 -10.19 -8.27 6.72
C PRO A 160 -11.38 -7.78 5.89
N SER A 161 -12.44 -7.38 6.58
CA SER A 161 -13.66 -6.88 5.94
C SER A 161 -13.58 -5.37 5.72
N TYR A 162 -14.13 -4.87 4.61
CA TYR A 162 -14.13 -3.42 4.36
C TYR A 162 -14.93 -2.65 5.42
N SER A 163 -15.96 -3.27 5.99
CA SER A 163 -16.86 -2.66 6.97
C SER A 163 -16.28 -2.60 8.38
N GLU A 164 -15.52 -3.62 8.81
CA GLU A 164 -15.01 -3.71 10.18
C GLU A 164 -13.53 -3.32 10.25
N ASP A 165 -12.75 -3.70 9.25
CA ASP A 165 -11.30 -3.51 9.18
C ASP A 165 -10.94 -2.47 8.10
N ARG A 166 -11.56 -1.29 8.16
CA ARG A 166 -11.51 -0.30 7.09
C ARG A 166 -10.16 0.39 6.97
N ASN A 167 -9.57 0.79 8.08
CA ASN A 167 -8.36 1.61 8.10
C ASN A 167 -7.08 0.76 8.27
N SER A 168 -5.92 1.31 7.91
CA SER A 168 -4.64 0.57 7.90
C SER A 168 -4.26 -0.04 9.26
N ARG A 169 -4.63 0.59 10.38
CA ARG A 169 -4.36 0.07 11.73
C ARG A 169 -5.25 -1.13 12.06
N GLN A 170 -6.53 -1.06 11.71
CA GLN A 170 -7.46 -2.17 11.88
C GLN A 170 -7.04 -3.36 11.01
N ILE A 171 -6.63 -3.12 9.77
CA ILE A 171 -6.13 -4.17 8.87
C ILE A 171 -4.91 -4.86 9.50
N ALA A 172 -3.94 -4.11 10.02
CA ALA A 172 -2.76 -4.68 10.68
C ALA A 172 -3.13 -5.48 11.94
N ASP A 173 -4.01 -4.95 12.78
CA ASP A 173 -4.53 -5.62 13.98
C ASP A 173 -5.26 -6.92 13.63
N TRP A 174 -6.08 -6.89 12.57
CA TRP A 174 -6.73 -8.07 12.04
C TRP A 174 -5.70 -9.14 11.66
N TYR A 175 -4.67 -8.79 10.89
CA TYR A 175 -3.62 -9.76 10.52
C TYR A 175 -2.88 -10.32 11.74
N TYR A 176 -2.65 -9.48 12.76
CA TYR A 176 -2.02 -9.92 14.00
C TYR A 176 -2.86 -10.94 14.76
N ARG A 177 -4.16 -10.67 14.92
CA ARG A 177 -5.11 -11.59 15.58
C ARG A 177 -5.32 -12.90 14.83
N HIS A 178 -4.95 -12.94 13.55
CA HIS A 178 -5.03 -14.14 12.72
C HIS A 178 -3.65 -14.76 12.40
N ASN A 179 -2.63 -14.51 13.25
CA ASN A 179 -1.29 -15.11 13.13
C ASN A 179 -0.67 -14.95 11.73
N ASN A 180 -0.87 -13.78 11.12
CA ASN A 180 -0.38 -13.49 9.78
C ASN A 180 0.15 -12.06 9.67
N LEU A 181 0.69 -11.53 10.76
CA LEU A 181 1.41 -10.26 10.79
C LEU A 181 2.78 -10.50 11.41
N HIS A 182 3.83 -10.14 10.67
CA HIS A 182 5.19 -10.03 11.19
C HIS A 182 5.52 -8.56 11.47
N ILE A 183 5.98 -8.28 12.69
CA ILE A 183 6.41 -6.94 13.09
C ILE A 183 7.89 -6.78 12.74
N VAL A 184 8.18 -5.80 11.87
CA VAL A 184 9.54 -5.60 11.33
C VAL A 184 10.38 -4.79 12.32
N GLN A 185 11.34 -5.46 12.97
CA GLN A 185 12.34 -4.77 13.81
C GLN A 185 13.53 -4.28 12.99
N ASP A 186 13.92 -5.03 11.96
CA ASP A 186 14.99 -4.70 11.04
C ASP A 186 14.58 -5.08 9.61
N ALA A 187 14.28 -4.06 8.80
CA ALA A 187 13.83 -4.25 7.43
C ALA A 187 14.87 -4.94 6.53
N ASN A 188 16.17 -4.79 6.82
CA ASN A 188 17.22 -5.47 6.04
C ASN A 188 17.32 -6.94 6.41
N ALA A 189 17.11 -7.29 7.68
CA ALA A 189 17.07 -8.68 8.12
C ALA A 189 15.81 -9.40 7.58
N ASP A 190 14.69 -8.68 7.53
CA ASP A 190 13.38 -9.21 7.13
C ASP A 190 13.10 -9.10 5.62
N ARG A 191 14.03 -8.55 4.82
CA ARG A 191 13.83 -8.23 3.40
C ARG A 191 13.32 -9.40 2.56
N ASN A 192 13.72 -10.62 2.89
CA ASN A 192 13.35 -11.82 2.14
C ASN A 192 11.96 -12.36 2.50
N LEU A 193 11.27 -11.75 3.47
CA LEU A 193 9.83 -11.98 3.73
C LEU A 193 8.93 -11.18 2.79
N ILE A 194 9.52 -10.24 2.03
CA ILE A 194 8.81 -9.42 1.05
C ILE A 194 8.71 -10.22 -0.25
N THR A 195 7.50 -10.68 -0.57
CA THR A 195 7.19 -11.40 -1.81
C THR A 195 5.94 -10.78 -2.46
N PRO A 196 5.64 -11.05 -3.75
CA PRO A 196 4.38 -10.63 -4.34
C PRO A 196 3.18 -11.06 -3.48
N GLY A 197 2.26 -10.13 -3.25
CA GLY A 197 1.12 -10.31 -2.35
C GLY A 197 1.43 -10.09 -0.87
N THR A 198 2.66 -9.72 -0.50
CA THR A 198 2.92 -9.19 0.84
C THR A 198 2.21 -7.83 1.00
N VAL A 199 1.47 -7.67 2.08
CA VAL A 199 0.88 -6.41 2.53
C VAL A 199 1.89 -5.73 3.44
N VAL A 200 2.32 -4.54 3.06
CA VAL A 200 3.33 -3.76 3.78
C VAL A 200 2.66 -2.63 4.52
N PHE A 201 3.07 -2.40 5.77
CA PHE A 201 2.58 -1.30 6.60
C PHE A 201 3.71 -0.35 6.93
N PHE A 202 3.43 0.95 6.82
CA PHE A 202 4.41 1.99 7.12
C PHE A 202 3.96 2.89 8.26
N GLY A 203 4.93 3.30 9.06
CA GLY A 203 4.75 4.21 10.18
C GLY A 203 4.51 5.66 9.75
N ARG A 204 4.67 6.60 10.70
CA ARG A 204 4.58 8.03 10.39
C ARG A 204 5.80 8.50 9.59
N THR A 205 5.56 9.55 8.83
CA THR A 205 6.57 10.33 8.11
C THR A 205 7.63 10.85 9.08
N ASP A 206 8.90 10.64 8.74
CA ASP A 206 10.08 11.12 9.48
C ASP A 206 10.25 10.59 10.91
N GLU A 207 9.50 9.56 11.30
CA GLU A 207 9.65 8.88 12.59
C GLU A 207 10.38 7.54 12.44
N LYS A 208 11.37 7.30 13.31
CA LYS A 208 12.04 6.01 13.47
C LYS A 208 11.52 5.32 14.72
N TYR A 209 11.19 4.05 14.58
CA TYR A 209 10.71 3.17 15.63
C TYR A 209 11.73 2.08 15.92
N SER A 210 11.75 1.66 17.19
CA SER A 210 12.50 0.53 17.73
C SER A 210 11.65 -0.13 18.81
N ASN A 211 11.87 -1.42 19.08
CA ASN A 211 11.06 -2.20 20.02
C ASN A 211 9.57 -2.15 19.65
N ILE A 212 9.28 -2.37 18.36
CA ILE A 212 7.94 -2.20 17.81
C ILE A 212 7.03 -3.27 18.40
N THR A 213 5.86 -2.88 18.92
CA THR A 213 4.80 -3.79 19.36
C THR A 213 3.51 -3.53 18.59
N ILE A 214 2.56 -4.46 18.63
CA ILE A 214 1.29 -4.26 17.95
C ILE A 214 0.52 -3.07 18.54
N GLU A 215 0.57 -2.86 19.86
CA GLU A 215 -0.11 -1.77 20.56
C GLU A 215 0.40 -0.40 20.09
N LEU A 216 1.71 -0.27 19.94
CA LEU A 216 2.35 0.92 19.38
C LEU A 216 1.84 1.20 17.95
N LEU A 217 1.74 0.15 17.13
CA LEU A 217 1.38 0.27 15.73
C LEU A 217 -0.11 0.61 15.51
N THR A 218 -1.01 -0.05 16.24
CA THR A 218 -2.43 -0.06 15.89
C THR A 218 -3.31 0.73 16.86
N ASN A 219 -2.88 0.94 18.12
CA ASN A 219 -3.73 1.47 19.19
C ASN A 219 -5.06 0.70 19.33
N PRO A 220 -5.03 -0.61 19.69
CA PRO A 220 -6.21 -1.46 19.70
C PRO A 220 -7.37 -0.85 20.50
N GLY A 221 -8.59 -0.97 19.98
CA GLY A 221 -9.81 -0.40 20.58
C GLY A 221 -10.07 1.07 20.22
N LYS A 222 -9.03 1.85 19.84
CA LYS A 222 -9.20 3.22 19.35
C LYS A 222 -8.92 3.35 17.85
N PHE A 223 -7.90 2.65 17.36
CA PHE A 223 -7.43 2.68 15.97
C PHE A 223 -7.19 4.09 15.40
N VAL A 224 -6.77 5.00 16.27
CA VAL A 224 -6.35 6.36 15.93
C VAL A 224 -4.95 6.63 16.48
N HIS A 225 -4.28 7.60 15.90
CA HIS A 225 -3.04 8.11 16.47
C HIS A 225 -3.35 9.06 17.64
N ASP A 226 -2.77 8.81 18.81
CA ASP A 226 -2.97 9.61 20.03
C ASP A 226 -1.68 10.28 20.52
N GLY A 227 -0.70 10.46 19.63
CA GLY A 227 0.64 10.94 19.97
C GLY A 227 1.62 9.80 20.31
N THR A 228 1.15 8.78 21.01
CA THR A 228 1.98 7.67 21.50
C THR A 228 1.78 6.40 20.67
N ASN A 229 0.54 5.96 20.47
CA ASN A 229 0.18 4.74 19.75
C ASN A 229 -0.44 5.06 18.39
N GLY A 230 -0.78 4.02 17.63
CA GLY A 230 -1.44 4.14 16.34
C GLY A 230 -0.50 4.67 15.26
N LYS A 231 0.75 4.20 15.27
CA LYS A 231 1.83 4.71 14.42
C LYS A 231 1.73 4.32 12.95
N ILE A 232 0.96 3.29 12.59
CA ILE A 232 0.71 2.97 11.16
C ILE A 232 -0.09 4.09 10.50
N MET A 233 0.43 4.63 9.40
CA MET A 233 -0.22 5.67 8.58
C MET A 233 -0.49 5.23 7.15
N HIS A 234 0.11 4.14 6.71
CA HIS A 234 0.05 3.74 5.31
C HIS A 234 0.07 2.23 5.15
N VAL A 235 -0.59 1.74 4.11
CA VAL A 235 -0.62 0.33 3.71
C VAL A 235 -0.54 0.23 2.19
N ALA A 236 0.14 -0.80 1.70
CA ALA A 236 0.25 -1.11 0.28
C ALA A 236 0.35 -2.62 0.06
N THR A 237 0.16 -3.06 -1.18
CA THR A 237 0.33 -4.46 -1.58
C THR A 237 1.49 -4.59 -2.54
N VAL A 238 2.48 -5.42 -2.22
CA VAL A 238 3.62 -5.73 -3.07
C VAL A 238 3.13 -6.48 -4.30
N THR A 239 3.53 -6.02 -5.47
CA THR A 239 3.15 -6.57 -6.78
C THR A 239 4.32 -7.24 -7.48
N LYS A 240 5.54 -6.77 -7.24
CA LYS A 240 6.77 -7.28 -7.84
C LYS A 240 7.92 -7.11 -6.85
N VAL A 241 8.88 -8.02 -6.90
CA VAL A 241 10.14 -7.92 -6.15
C VAL A 241 11.31 -8.07 -7.11
N GLU A 242 12.40 -7.37 -6.85
CA GLU A 242 13.67 -7.57 -7.53
C GLU A 242 14.69 -8.10 -6.53
N LYS A 243 15.49 -9.08 -6.98
CA LYS A 243 16.48 -9.76 -6.15
C LYS A 243 17.87 -9.59 -6.74
N ASP A 244 18.88 -9.57 -5.87
CA ASP A 244 20.28 -9.66 -6.28
C ASP A 244 20.69 -11.11 -6.62
N ASP A 245 21.95 -11.28 -7.04
CA ASP A 245 22.53 -12.58 -7.41
C ASP A 245 22.56 -13.58 -6.23
N ASP A 246 22.55 -13.08 -5.00
CA ASP A 246 22.48 -13.88 -3.76
C ASP A 246 21.02 -14.24 -3.40
N GLY A 247 20.05 -13.85 -4.22
CA GLY A 247 18.62 -14.09 -4.02
C GLY A 247 17.98 -13.19 -2.96
N ASN A 248 18.67 -12.15 -2.51
CA ASN A 248 18.13 -11.18 -1.57
C ASN A 248 17.26 -10.15 -2.26
N VAL A 249 16.11 -9.81 -1.66
CA VAL A 249 15.30 -8.69 -2.15
C VAL A 249 16.09 -7.39 -2.02
N ILE A 250 16.18 -6.63 -3.11
CA ILE A 250 16.83 -5.31 -3.16
C ILE A 250 15.84 -4.17 -3.44
N SER A 251 14.71 -4.46 -4.10
CA SER A 251 13.64 -3.51 -4.32
C SER A 251 12.30 -4.23 -4.47
N TYR A 252 11.21 -3.50 -4.33
CA TYR A 252 9.88 -4.00 -4.65
C TYR A 252 8.96 -2.90 -5.14
N ASP A 253 8.03 -3.27 -6.02
CA ASP A 253 6.93 -2.41 -6.45
C ASP A 253 5.68 -2.73 -5.64
N MET A 254 5.01 -1.70 -5.16
CA MET A 254 3.78 -1.81 -4.38
C MET A 254 2.66 -0.96 -4.95
N MET A 255 1.46 -1.53 -5.08
CA MET A 255 0.26 -0.83 -5.50
C MET A 255 -0.49 -0.29 -4.29
N HIS A 256 -0.87 0.99 -4.32
CA HIS A 256 -1.59 1.64 -3.23
C HIS A 256 -2.29 2.94 -3.65
N GLY A 257 -3.22 3.40 -2.82
CA GLY A 257 -3.68 4.79 -2.85
C GLY A 257 -2.56 5.68 -2.34
N ARG A 258 -2.17 6.71 -3.09
CA ARG A 258 -0.97 7.51 -2.81
C ARG A 258 -1.23 8.67 -1.86
N ASN A 259 -1.76 9.77 -2.39
CA ASN A 259 -2.11 10.98 -1.64
C ASN A 259 -2.96 11.90 -2.52
N SER A 260 -3.46 13.01 -1.99
CA SER A 260 -4.31 13.95 -2.73
C SER A 260 -3.69 14.54 -4.00
N ARG A 261 -2.37 14.44 -4.19
CA ARG A 261 -1.66 14.95 -5.38
C ARG A 261 -1.43 13.91 -6.46
N ASN A 262 -1.63 12.62 -6.16
CA ASN A 262 -1.28 11.52 -7.05
C ASN A 262 -2.39 10.47 -7.08
N PHE A 263 -2.73 9.98 -8.27
CA PHE A 263 -3.63 8.85 -8.42
C PHE A 263 -3.06 7.58 -7.76
N ALA A 264 -3.92 6.61 -7.48
CA ALA A 264 -3.48 5.27 -7.12
C ALA A 264 -2.57 4.70 -8.23
N SER A 265 -1.37 4.29 -7.85
CA SER A 265 -0.39 3.72 -8.78
C SER A 265 0.63 2.89 -8.02
N ARG A 266 1.42 2.11 -8.76
CA ARG A 266 2.61 1.50 -8.20
C ARG A 266 3.66 2.55 -7.86
N THR A 267 4.41 2.28 -6.80
CA THR A 267 5.65 2.96 -6.45
C THR A 267 6.68 1.94 -6.01
N THR A 268 7.96 2.30 -6.12
CA THR A 268 9.08 1.41 -5.80
C THR A 268 9.69 1.78 -4.46
N ALA A 269 9.89 0.79 -3.60
CA ALA A 269 10.70 0.88 -2.40
C ALA A 269 12.02 0.13 -2.58
N ASN A 270 13.10 0.62 -1.98
CA ASN A 270 14.47 0.13 -2.20
C ASN A 270 15.17 -0.15 -0.88
N TYR A 271 16.09 -1.13 -0.88
CA TYR A 271 16.82 -1.57 0.31
C TYR A 271 17.69 -0.45 0.94
N ASP A 272 18.20 0.47 0.13
CA ASP A 272 19.04 1.60 0.56
C ASP A 272 18.25 2.92 0.68
N GLY A 273 16.92 2.87 0.51
CA GLY A 273 16.10 4.05 0.21
C GLY A 273 16.26 4.50 -1.24
N PRO A 274 15.33 5.25 -1.88
CA PRO A 274 15.42 5.52 -3.31
C PRO A 274 16.78 6.09 -3.78
N GLY A 275 17.41 5.37 -4.70
CA GLY A 275 18.76 5.62 -5.17
C GLY A 275 18.99 6.98 -5.82
N SER A 276 20.09 7.61 -5.43
CA SER A 276 20.80 8.75 -6.04
C SER A 276 20.14 10.14 -6.12
N TYR A 277 18.83 10.30 -6.33
CA TYR A 277 18.24 11.65 -6.52
C TYR A 277 17.46 12.22 -5.32
N ALA A 278 17.13 11.41 -4.29
CA ALA A 278 16.25 11.83 -3.20
C ALA A 278 16.68 11.37 -1.80
N LYS A 279 17.99 11.27 -1.54
CA LYS A 279 18.51 10.88 -0.20
C LYS A 279 17.93 11.68 0.97
N GLN A 280 17.50 12.93 0.76
CA GLN A 280 16.87 13.73 1.81
C GLN A 280 15.50 13.19 2.25
N HIS A 281 14.78 12.48 1.37
CA HIS A 281 13.43 11.94 1.63
C HIS A 281 13.42 10.42 1.79
N ALA A 282 14.55 9.77 1.56
CA ALA A 282 14.75 8.32 1.55
C ALA A 282 15.45 7.87 2.83
N ARG A 283 14.73 7.82 3.95
CA ARG A 283 15.37 7.71 5.28
C ARG A 283 15.44 6.29 5.83
N PHE A 284 14.61 5.38 5.31
CA PHE A 284 14.41 4.06 5.88
C PHE A 284 14.56 2.98 4.80
N PRO A 285 15.39 1.93 5.05
CA PRO A 285 15.45 0.74 4.21
C PRO A 285 14.05 0.18 3.94
N PHE A 286 13.75 -0.12 2.68
CA PHE A 286 12.46 -0.65 2.23
C PHE A 286 11.23 0.20 2.62
N GLY A 287 11.45 1.44 3.06
CA GLY A 287 10.39 2.36 3.46
C GLY A 287 9.65 2.94 2.27
N ASN A 288 8.46 3.48 2.55
CA ASN A 288 7.74 4.32 1.60
C ASN A 288 8.24 5.76 1.78
N TRP A 289 9.21 6.16 0.97
CA TRP A 289 9.91 7.46 1.11
C TRP A 289 10.54 7.63 2.50
N ASN A 290 9.96 8.51 3.32
CA ASN A 290 10.38 8.79 4.69
C ASN A 290 9.45 8.14 5.73
N GLN A 291 8.75 7.08 5.36
CA GLN A 291 7.98 6.25 6.30
C GLN A 291 8.67 4.90 6.47
N GLN A 292 8.99 4.54 7.71
CA GLN A 292 9.62 3.26 8.03
C GLN A 292 8.66 2.10 7.75
N LEU A 293 9.16 1.01 7.15
CA LEU A 293 8.47 -0.28 7.09
C LEU A 293 8.39 -0.87 8.51
N VAL A 294 7.16 -1.10 9.00
CA VAL A 294 6.94 -1.50 10.40
C VAL A 294 6.25 -2.85 10.57
N ALA A 295 5.55 -3.34 9.55
CA ALA A 295 4.96 -4.67 9.57
C ALA A 295 4.74 -5.23 8.16
N LEU A 296 4.66 -6.55 8.09
CA LEU A 296 4.38 -7.35 6.90
C LEU A 296 3.23 -8.31 7.21
N ALA A 297 2.35 -8.53 6.23
CA ALA A 297 1.38 -9.62 6.25
C ALA A 297 1.34 -10.30 4.88
N HIS A 298 0.84 -11.52 4.79
CA HIS A 298 0.47 -12.09 3.50
C HIS A 298 -0.97 -11.76 3.16
N ILE A 299 -1.26 -11.39 1.91
CA ILE A 299 -2.63 -11.01 1.52
C ILE A 299 -3.61 -12.15 1.78
N GLU A 300 -3.17 -13.39 1.55
CA GLU A 300 -3.87 -14.62 1.95
C GLU A 300 -3.71 -14.86 3.45
N THR A 301 -4.80 -15.20 4.14
CA THR A 301 -4.73 -15.64 5.54
C THR A 301 -5.44 -16.99 5.63
N PRO A 302 -4.71 -18.09 5.90
CA PRO A 302 -5.30 -19.40 6.13
C PRO A 302 -6.19 -19.40 7.37
N LYS A 303 -7.29 -20.14 7.33
CA LYS A 303 -8.15 -20.42 8.49
C LYS A 303 -7.58 -21.49 9.41
#